data_AF-A0A935RH02-F1
#
_entry.id   AF-A0A935RH02-F1
#
_cell.length_a   1.000
_cell.length_b   1.000
_cell.length_c   1.000
_cell.angle_alpha   90.00
_cell.angle_beta   90.00
_cell.angle_gamma   90.00
#
_symmetry.space_group_name_H-M   'P 1'
#
loop_
_entity.id
_entity.type
_entity.pdbx_description
1 polymer ?
#
loop_
_entity_poly.entity_id
_entity_poly.type
_entity_poly.pdbx_seq_one_letter_code
_entity_poly.pdbx_strand_id
1 'polypeptide(L)'
;MTVRYPLIDMRRVAAASAGLLAAALLAMPARADVVTPVPQDQRGRADAERAGQHDANNIRTIFWNYGMVGDYPRDPVNVDLSVFHSAEAPKGSGMNYSDGVTPFVLAKVQTTGGQEIYIMETGFRERQGVSPYFDRDMRFEPRPGYFQADPALNPGRSPALSNDPRTWPAYWPDRLDDGDDPGWEGSWNGYFGKQVVADQESYMVLDDDYYDAWDFYPDSRDTTRRGLGLRIEVRGFQWANPQARNVIFWHYDITNESTTDYNDNIVFGLYMDSGVGGSALSCDGIYESDDDNAFFQREFDGQNINLVYTWDNGRGGEGHGRDLSGTAGRPATWATLTWKRRGNPTNALDDDRDGMTDERATPARVRWSRARMPSWPG
;
A
#
# COMPACT_ATOMS: atom_id res chain seq x y z
N MET A 1 57.24 34.71 -17.67
CA MET A 1 57.58 34.04 -16.40
C MET A 1 56.30 33.36 -15.93
N THR A 2 56.11 32.12 -16.36
CA THR A 2 54.83 31.40 -16.25
C THR A 2 55.01 30.33 -15.19
N VAL A 3 54.44 30.56 -14.01
CA VAL A 3 54.56 29.65 -12.86
C VAL A 3 53.51 28.55 -13.02
N ARG A 4 53.97 27.30 -13.21
CA ARG A 4 53.17 26.08 -13.11
C ARG A 4 53.17 25.60 -11.66
N TYR A 5 52.01 25.30 -11.10
CA TYR A 5 51.87 24.58 -9.84
C TYR A 5 51.72 23.06 -10.12
N PRO A 6 52.35 22.17 -9.32
CA PRO A 6 52.17 20.73 -9.45
C PRO A 6 50.87 20.23 -8.82
N LEU A 7 50.28 19.20 -9.42
CA LEU A 7 49.11 18.45 -8.96
C LEU A 7 49.36 17.75 -7.62
N ILE A 8 48.40 17.86 -6.69
CA ILE A 8 48.32 17.04 -5.47
C ILE A 8 47.27 15.94 -5.68
N ASP A 9 47.68 14.71 -5.42
CA ASP A 9 46.93 13.46 -5.53
C ASP A 9 45.82 13.36 -4.46
N MET A 10 44.55 13.36 -4.89
CA MET A 10 43.36 13.32 -4.03
C MET A 10 43.01 11.93 -3.47
N ARG A 11 43.92 10.94 -3.50
CA ARG A 11 43.63 9.57 -3.03
C ARG A 11 43.80 9.33 -1.52
N ARG A 12 44.06 10.36 -0.69
CA ARG A 12 44.34 10.16 0.76
C ARG A 12 43.43 10.87 1.77
N VAL A 13 42.28 11.43 1.38
CA VAL A 13 41.35 12.08 2.33
C VAL A 13 40.07 11.27 2.62
N ALA A 14 39.85 10.13 1.95
CA ALA A 14 38.59 9.38 2.07
C ALA A 14 38.56 8.24 3.12
N ALA A 15 39.53 8.14 4.03
CA ALA A 15 39.67 6.97 4.92
C ALA A 15 39.40 7.23 6.42
N ALA A 16 39.07 8.46 6.84
CA ALA A 16 38.97 8.80 8.27
C ALA A 16 37.54 9.04 8.80
N SER A 17 36.50 8.91 7.98
CA SER A 17 35.12 9.26 8.38
C SER A 17 34.15 8.08 8.46
N ALA A 18 34.62 6.84 8.26
CA ALA A 18 33.76 5.66 8.15
C ALA A 18 33.73 4.77 9.41
N GLY A 19 34.36 5.18 10.52
CA GLY A 19 34.68 4.30 11.65
C GLY A 19 33.93 4.52 12.97
N LEU A 20 33.00 5.46 13.09
CA LEU A 20 32.44 5.87 14.39
C LEU A 20 30.90 6.00 14.47
N LEU A 21 30.19 5.18 13.67
CA LEU A 21 28.74 4.94 13.85
C LEU A 21 28.44 3.42 13.91
N ALA A 22 29.37 2.66 14.47
CA ALA A 22 29.22 1.24 14.77
C ALA A 22 29.15 1.04 16.29
N ALA A 23 28.08 1.52 16.93
CA ALA A 23 27.60 1.07 18.25
C ALA A 23 26.43 1.96 18.72
N ALA A 24 25.21 1.70 18.23
CA ALA A 24 23.98 1.99 18.96
C ALA A 24 22.78 1.35 18.24
N LEU A 25 22.04 0.54 18.99
CA LEU A 25 20.69 0.01 18.71
C LEU A 25 20.61 -1.08 17.61
N LEU A 26 20.90 -2.31 18.04
CA LEU A 26 20.08 -3.46 17.66
C LEU A 26 18.67 -3.24 18.25
N ALA A 27 17.89 -2.35 17.65
CA ALA A 27 16.45 -2.38 17.84
C ALA A 27 15.95 -3.54 16.98
N MET A 28 15.72 -4.69 17.62
CA MET A 28 14.82 -5.68 17.04
C MET A 28 13.51 -4.95 16.72
N PRO A 29 12.90 -5.12 15.53
CA PRO A 29 11.51 -4.74 15.41
C PRO A 29 10.77 -5.59 16.45
N ALA A 30 10.22 -4.95 17.47
CA ALA A 30 9.25 -5.58 18.34
C ALA A 30 8.07 -5.95 17.44
N ARG A 31 8.08 -7.18 16.93
CA ARG A 31 6.88 -7.84 16.44
C ARG A 31 6.07 -8.18 17.68
N ALA A 32 5.39 -7.17 18.17
CA ALA A 32 4.24 -7.37 19.03
C ALA A 32 3.16 -7.98 18.14
N ASP A 33 3.13 -9.30 18.09
CA ASP A 33 2.12 -10.03 17.34
C ASP A 33 0.81 -9.99 18.12
N VAL A 34 -0.30 -9.73 17.42
CA VAL A 34 -1.64 -9.79 18.01
C VAL A 34 -1.88 -11.21 18.52
N VAL A 35 -2.55 -11.35 19.68
CA VAL A 35 -2.86 -12.66 20.26
C VAL A 35 -3.65 -13.52 19.27
N THR A 36 -3.15 -14.71 18.97
CA THR A 36 -3.86 -15.71 18.16
C THR A 36 -4.35 -16.88 19.03
N PRO A 37 -5.57 -17.40 18.82
CA PRO A 37 -6.58 -16.95 17.85
C PRO A 37 -7.11 -15.55 18.16
N VAL A 38 -7.39 -14.76 17.11
CA VAL A 38 -7.88 -13.39 17.26
C VAL A 38 -9.33 -13.43 17.76
N PRO A 39 -9.67 -12.77 18.89
CA PRO A 39 -11.05 -12.69 19.38
C PRO A 39 -11.99 -12.08 18.35
N GLN A 40 -13.22 -12.59 18.24
CA GLN A 40 -14.19 -12.17 17.20
C GLN A 40 -14.48 -10.66 17.18
N ASP A 41 -14.47 -10.01 18.34
CA ASP A 41 -14.67 -8.56 18.47
C ASP A 41 -13.49 -7.70 17.97
N GLN A 42 -12.34 -8.32 17.71
CA GLN A 42 -11.13 -7.67 17.20
C GLN A 42 -10.89 -7.90 15.70
N ARG A 43 -11.82 -8.58 15.01
CA ARG A 43 -11.70 -8.95 13.60
C ARG A 43 -12.33 -7.92 12.66
N GLY A 44 -12.06 -8.06 11.36
CA GLY A 44 -12.48 -7.14 10.31
C GLY A 44 -14.00 -6.93 10.23
N ARG A 45 -14.42 -5.67 10.18
CA ARG A 45 -15.85 -5.29 10.16
C ARG A 45 -16.13 -4.14 9.19
N ALA A 46 -17.17 -4.30 8.38
CA ALA A 46 -17.56 -3.33 7.35
C ALA A 46 -18.00 -1.97 7.92
N ASP A 47 -18.56 -1.93 9.14
CA ASP A 47 -18.92 -0.66 9.78
C ASP A 47 -17.73 0.08 10.40
N ALA A 48 -16.54 -0.52 10.41
CA ALA A 48 -15.27 0.15 10.71
C ALA A 48 -14.62 0.79 9.47
N GLU A 49 -15.22 0.67 8.29
CA GLU A 49 -14.72 1.32 7.07
C GLU A 49 -14.67 2.84 7.19
N ARG A 50 -13.53 3.43 6.84
CA ARG A 50 -13.25 4.86 6.85
C ARG A 50 -12.39 5.21 5.64
N ALA A 51 -12.65 6.39 5.08
CA ALA A 51 -11.79 7.01 4.08
C ALA A 51 -10.81 7.98 4.74
N GLY A 52 -9.57 7.99 4.26
CA GLY A 52 -8.55 8.97 4.62
C GLY A 52 -7.99 9.64 3.38
N GLN A 53 -7.12 10.63 3.58
CA GLN A 53 -6.46 11.34 2.49
C GLN A 53 -4.97 11.48 2.78
N HIS A 54 -4.14 11.25 1.76
CA HIS A 54 -2.74 11.68 1.70
C HIS A 54 -2.64 12.91 0.80
N ASP A 55 -2.07 14.01 1.29
CA ASP A 55 -1.95 15.27 0.57
C ASP A 55 -0.71 16.11 0.95
N ALA A 56 0.28 15.51 1.60
CA ALA A 56 1.48 16.21 2.09
C ALA A 56 2.44 16.72 1.00
N ASN A 57 2.25 16.34 -0.27
CA ASN A 57 3.10 16.81 -1.37
C ASN A 57 2.31 16.94 -2.70
N ASN A 58 2.99 16.83 -3.85
CA ASN A 58 2.43 17.11 -5.17
C ASN A 58 1.41 16.05 -5.66
N ILE A 59 1.24 14.94 -4.96
CA ILE A 59 0.16 13.98 -5.19
C ILE A 59 -0.84 14.11 -4.05
N ARG A 60 -2.15 14.18 -4.36
CA ARG A 60 -3.21 14.01 -3.36
C ARG A 60 -4.10 12.82 -3.71
N THR A 61 -4.37 11.95 -2.76
CA THR A 61 -5.23 10.79 -2.98
C THR A 61 -6.06 10.45 -1.77
N ILE A 62 -7.33 10.12 -2.00
CA ILE A 62 -8.15 9.35 -1.08
C ILE A 62 -7.59 7.93 -0.95
N PHE A 63 -7.84 7.30 0.19
CA PHE A 63 -7.63 5.87 0.42
C PHE A 63 -8.65 5.36 1.42
N TRP A 64 -8.83 4.04 1.49
CA TRP A 64 -9.75 3.35 2.36
C TRP A 64 -9.03 2.38 3.27
N ASN A 65 -9.50 2.28 4.52
CA ASN A 65 -8.86 1.42 5.52
C ASN A 65 -9.12 -0.09 5.35
N TYR A 66 -9.85 -0.50 4.31
CA TYR A 66 -9.89 -1.87 3.79
C TYR A 66 -8.76 -2.17 2.79
N GLY A 67 -7.81 -1.24 2.58
CA GLY A 67 -6.57 -1.50 1.84
C GLY A 67 -6.52 -0.94 0.42
N MET A 68 -7.52 -0.15 0.01
CA MET A 68 -7.58 0.48 -1.32
C MET A 68 -7.02 1.90 -1.30
N VAL A 69 -6.19 2.23 -2.28
CA VAL A 69 -5.67 3.58 -2.54
C VAL A 69 -6.31 4.11 -3.81
N GLY A 70 -6.82 5.33 -3.75
CA GLY A 70 -7.70 5.86 -4.78
C GLY A 70 -9.15 5.45 -4.56
N ASP A 71 -10.02 5.96 -5.40
CA ASP A 71 -11.45 5.67 -5.43
C ASP A 71 -12.02 5.99 -6.82
N TYR A 72 -13.29 5.66 -7.01
CA TYR A 72 -14.07 6.05 -8.18
C TYR A 72 -15.26 6.92 -7.76
N PRO A 73 -15.52 8.04 -8.44
CA PRO A 73 -16.58 8.95 -8.05
C PRO A 73 -17.95 8.32 -8.28
N ARG A 74 -18.89 8.58 -7.35
CA ARG A 74 -20.27 8.06 -7.43
C ARG A 74 -21.03 8.55 -8.67
N ASP A 75 -20.78 9.78 -9.10
CA ASP A 75 -21.26 10.33 -10.37
C ASP A 75 -20.04 10.63 -11.26
N PRO A 76 -19.58 9.66 -12.06
CA PRO A 76 -18.36 9.81 -12.85
C PRO A 76 -18.48 10.84 -13.97
N VAL A 77 -19.70 11.12 -14.45
CA VAL A 77 -19.95 12.08 -15.52
C VAL A 77 -19.86 13.52 -15.00
N ASN A 78 -20.39 13.76 -13.79
CA ASN A 78 -20.44 15.08 -13.17
C ASN A 78 -19.57 15.17 -11.91
N VAL A 79 -18.40 14.53 -11.95
CA VAL A 79 -17.44 14.57 -10.83
C VAL A 79 -17.03 16.00 -10.49
N ASP A 80 -17.08 16.34 -9.21
CA ASP A 80 -16.55 17.60 -8.69
C ASP A 80 -15.05 17.44 -8.36
N LEU A 81 -14.21 17.84 -9.32
CA LEU A 81 -12.75 17.78 -9.22
C LEU A 81 -12.15 18.73 -8.16
N SER A 82 -12.97 19.59 -7.54
CA SER A 82 -12.53 20.41 -6.41
C SER A 82 -12.51 19.65 -5.09
N VAL A 83 -13.22 18.51 -5.00
CA VAL A 83 -13.34 17.68 -3.78
C VAL A 83 -12.92 16.22 -4.00
N PHE A 84 -13.00 15.70 -5.22
CA PHE A 84 -12.64 14.32 -5.53
C PHE A 84 -11.19 14.22 -6.01
N HIS A 85 -10.39 13.41 -5.31
CA HIS A 85 -8.94 13.29 -5.51
C HIS A 85 -8.50 11.83 -5.46
N SER A 86 -8.34 11.20 -6.61
CA SER A 86 -7.85 9.83 -6.74
C SER A 86 -6.54 9.80 -7.51
N ALA A 87 -5.44 9.63 -6.77
CA ALA A 87 -4.08 9.74 -7.28
C ALA A 87 -3.81 11.06 -8.05
N GLU A 88 -4.41 12.18 -7.64
CA GLU A 88 -4.34 13.42 -8.39
C GLU A 88 -2.92 14.01 -8.43
N ALA A 89 -2.47 14.35 -9.63
CA ALA A 89 -1.17 14.99 -9.85
C ALA A 89 -1.17 15.96 -11.07
N PRO A 90 -0.57 17.16 -10.97
CA PRO A 90 -0.11 17.83 -9.76
C PRO A 90 -1.27 18.17 -8.80
N LYS A 91 -1.00 18.22 -7.50
CA LYS A 91 -1.98 18.66 -6.49
C LYS A 91 -2.58 20.02 -6.88
N GLY A 92 -3.90 20.06 -6.99
CA GLY A 92 -4.65 21.25 -7.38
C GLY A 92 -4.97 21.34 -8.87
N SER A 93 -4.58 20.36 -9.68
CA SER A 93 -4.98 20.29 -11.10
C SER A 93 -6.39 19.73 -11.28
N GLY A 94 -6.82 18.81 -10.41
CA GLY A 94 -8.01 17.98 -10.62
C GLY A 94 -7.81 16.79 -11.57
N MET A 95 -6.59 16.58 -12.09
CA MET A 95 -6.26 15.46 -12.97
C MET A 95 -6.03 14.18 -12.17
N ASN A 96 -6.90 13.18 -12.32
CA ASN A 96 -6.85 11.90 -11.60
C ASN A 96 -6.18 10.80 -12.45
N TYR A 97 -5.65 9.77 -11.79
CA TYR A 97 -4.82 8.74 -12.46
C TYR A 97 -5.14 7.29 -12.11
N SER A 98 -6.00 7.05 -11.12
CA SER A 98 -6.33 5.68 -10.71
C SER A 98 -7.75 5.64 -10.16
N ASP A 99 -8.46 4.57 -10.46
CA ASP A 99 -9.78 4.30 -9.91
C ASP A 99 -9.68 3.43 -8.64
N GLY A 100 -8.57 2.71 -8.48
CA GLY A 100 -8.20 2.08 -7.21
C GLY A 100 -7.01 1.14 -7.34
N VAL A 101 -6.17 1.09 -6.31
CA VAL A 101 -5.06 0.14 -6.15
C VAL A 101 -5.21 -0.60 -4.84
N THR A 102 -5.16 -1.91 -4.83
CA THR A 102 -5.34 -2.72 -3.62
C THR A 102 -4.52 -4.01 -3.68
N PRO A 103 -4.03 -4.56 -2.56
CA PRO A 103 -3.42 -5.87 -2.56
C PRO A 103 -4.47 -6.96 -2.79
N PHE A 104 -4.06 -8.05 -3.43
CA PHE A 104 -4.83 -9.29 -3.45
C PHE A 104 -3.97 -10.45 -2.94
N VAL A 105 -4.64 -11.45 -2.37
CA VAL A 105 -4.07 -12.75 -2.00
C VAL A 105 -4.93 -13.85 -2.59
N LEU A 106 -4.34 -14.72 -3.38
CA LEU A 106 -4.96 -15.91 -3.97
C LEU A 106 -4.30 -17.14 -3.36
N ALA A 107 -5.08 -17.99 -2.69
CA ALA A 107 -4.59 -19.24 -2.16
C ALA A 107 -5.41 -20.43 -2.67
N LYS A 108 -4.71 -21.53 -2.96
CA LYS A 108 -5.32 -22.84 -3.20
C LYS A 108 -5.51 -23.54 -1.85
N VAL A 109 -6.74 -23.94 -1.53
CA VAL A 109 -7.09 -24.59 -0.25
C VAL A 109 -7.93 -25.83 -0.48
N GLN A 110 -8.05 -26.66 0.56
CA GLN A 110 -8.95 -27.82 0.57
C GLN A 110 -10.10 -27.59 1.54
N THR A 111 -11.33 -27.78 1.08
CA THR A 111 -12.52 -27.73 1.92
C THR A 111 -12.55 -28.93 2.89
N THR A 112 -13.43 -28.87 3.90
CA THR A 112 -13.68 -30.00 4.82
C THR A 112 -14.09 -31.29 4.09
N GLY A 113 -14.73 -31.17 2.92
CA GLY A 113 -15.11 -32.29 2.05
C GLY A 113 -13.99 -32.83 1.16
N GLY A 114 -12.77 -32.27 1.25
CA GLY A 114 -11.61 -32.69 0.46
C GLY A 114 -11.58 -32.13 -0.97
N GLN A 115 -12.43 -31.15 -1.30
CA GLN A 115 -12.41 -30.50 -2.61
C GLN A 115 -11.33 -29.43 -2.65
N GLU A 116 -10.51 -29.42 -3.70
CA GLU A 116 -9.58 -28.33 -3.97
C GLU A 116 -10.32 -27.12 -4.57
N ILE A 117 -10.09 -25.95 -3.98
CA ILE A 117 -10.69 -24.67 -4.38
C ILE A 117 -9.64 -23.56 -4.37
N TYR A 118 -10.00 -22.42 -4.95
CA TYR A 118 -9.20 -21.21 -4.90
C TYR A 118 -10.01 -20.10 -4.22
N ILE A 119 -9.39 -19.43 -3.25
CA ILE A 119 -9.95 -18.26 -2.57
C ILE A 119 -9.06 -17.07 -2.93
N MET A 120 -9.68 -16.01 -3.45
CA MET A 120 -9.02 -14.74 -3.73
C MET A 120 -9.61 -13.67 -2.82
N GLU A 121 -8.79 -13.13 -1.93
CA GLU A 121 -9.12 -12.02 -1.05
C GLU A 121 -8.52 -10.73 -1.60
N THR A 122 -9.30 -9.66 -1.60
CA THR A 122 -8.87 -8.31 -1.97
C THR A 122 -9.76 -7.31 -1.25
N GLY A 123 -9.27 -6.10 -0.98
CA GLY A 123 -10.07 -5.02 -0.41
C GLY A 123 -10.42 -4.02 -1.50
N PHE A 124 -11.42 -4.31 -2.34
CA PHE A 124 -11.83 -3.42 -3.44
C PHE A 124 -13.30 -3.01 -3.33
N ARG A 125 -13.63 -1.85 -3.91
CA ARG A 125 -14.97 -1.23 -3.81
C ARG A 125 -16.08 -2.00 -4.55
N GLU A 126 -15.74 -2.78 -5.58
CA GLU A 126 -16.70 -3.43 -6.47
C GLU A 126 -16.31 -4.87 -6.81
N ARG A 127 -17.25 -5.60 -7.42
CA ARG A 127 -17.08 -6.97 -7.94
C ARG A 127 -16.52 -7.95 -6.90
N GLN A 128 -16.85 -7.71 -5.64
CA GLN A 128 -16.56 -8.64 -4.55
C GLN A 128 -17.53 -9.81 -4.59
N GLY A 129 -17.12 -10.95 -4.05
CA GLY A 129 -18.05 -12.04 -3.79
C GLY A 129 -19.05 -11.60 -2.72
N VAL A 130 -20.33 -11.86 -2.93
CA VAL A 130 -21.36 -11.63 -1.90
C VAL A 130 -21.64 -12.95 -1.20
N SER A 131 -21.72 -12.91 0.13
CA SER A 131 -22.08 -14.09 0.91
C SER A 131 -23.39 -14.70 0.45
N PRO A 132 -23.45 -16.02 0.22
CA PRO A 132 -24.69 -16.72 -0.10
C PRO A 132 -25.67 -16.79 1.09
N TYR A 133 -25.27 -16.34 2.28
CA TYR A 133 -26.03 -16.50 3.52
C TYR A 133 -26.41 -15.17 4.18
N PHE A 134 -25.56 -14.15 4.12
CA PHE A 134 -25.74 -12.93 4.91
C PHE A 134 -25.73 -11.61 4.11
N ASP A 135 -25.74 -11.66 2.78
CA ASP A 135 -25.80 -10.47 1.91
C ASP A 135 -24.72 -9.41 2.25
N ARG A 136 -23.49 -9.89 2.42
CA ARG A 136 -22.31 -9.11 2.79
C ARG A 136 -21.17 -9.41 1.83
N ASP A 137 -20.42 -8.38 1.44
CA ASP A 137 -19.20 -8.53 0.65
C ASP A 137 -18.16 -9.35 1.43
N MET A 138 -17.58 -10.33 0.75
CA MET A 138 -16.48 -11.16 1.23
C MET A 138 -15.17 -10.56 0.69
N ARG A 139 -14.50 -9.81 1.56
CA ARG A 139 -13.29 -9.05 1.27
C ARG A 139 -12.49 -8.80 2.54
N PHE A 140 -11.30 -8.24 2.39
CA PHE A 140 -10.60 -7.68 3.55
C PHE A 140 -11.36 -6.51 4.15
N GLU A 141 -11.47 -6.49 5.47
CA GLU A 141 -12.18 -5.48 6.24
C GLU A 141 -11.32 -4.91 7.38
N PRO A 142 -11.48 -3.64 7.77
CA PRO A 142 -10.65 -3.01 8.79
C PRO A 142 -10.91 -3.63 10.18
N ARG A 143 -9.83 -3.89 10.91
CA ARG A 143 -9.92 -4.28 12.32
C ARG A 143 -10.30 -3.07 13.19
N PRO A 144 -11.26 -3.23 14.12
CA PRO A 144 -11.54 -2.20 15.11
C PRO A 144 -10.35 -1.98 16.05
N GLY A 145 -10.30 -0.81 16.68
CA GLY A 145 -9.26 -0.46 17.65
C GLY A 145 -7.99 0.15 17.06
N TYR A 146 -7.83 0.18 15.73
CA TYR A 146 -6.69 0.80 15.05
C TYR A 146 -6.92 2.27 14.65
N PHE A 147 -8.04 2.86 15.06
CA PHE A 147 -8.36 4.27 14.91
C PHE A 147 -9.37 4.69 15.99
N GLN A 148 -9.52 6.00 16.19
CA GLN A 148 -10.54 6.56 17.08
C GLN A 148 -11.93 6.40 16.46
N ALA A 149 -12.73 5.49 17.01
CA ALA A 149 -14.06 5.17 16.49
C ALA A 149 -15.16 6.13 16.94
N ASP A 150 -14.97 6.84 18.07
CA ASP A 150 -15.97 7.79 18.59
C ASP A 150 -16.06 9.03 17.68
N PRO A 151 -17.22 9.30 17.04
CA PRO A 151 -17.39 10.47 16.17
C PRO A 151 -17.30 11.80 16.92
N ALA A 152 -17.47 11.83 18.24
CA ALA A 152 -17.26 13.05 19.03
C ALA A 152 -15.78 13.40 19.17
N LEU A 153 -14.90 12.39 19.16
CA LEU A 153 -13.45 12.56 19.24
C LEU A 153 -12.80 12.65 17.86
N ASN A 154 -13.29 11.85 16.90
CA ASN A 154 -12.87 11.82 15.49
C ASN A 154 -14.02 12.29 14.57
N PRO A 155 -14.32 13.60 14.54
CA PRO A 155 -15.44 14.13 13.76
C PRO A 155 -15.26 13.96 12.25
N GLY A 156 -14.00 13.87 11.78
CA GLY A 156 -13.68 13.61 10.38
C GLY A 156 -13.95 12.16 9.95
N ARG A 157 -14.19 11.25 10.90
CA ARG A 157 -14.32 9.81 10.66
C ARG A 157 -13.17 9.30 9.78
N SER A 158 -11.96 9.72 10.08
CA SER A 158 -10.77 9.31 9.33
C SER A 158 -10.14 8.06 9.95
N PRO A 159 -9.43 7.23 9.16
CA PRO A 159 -8.49 6.27 9.72
C PRO A 159 -7.36 6.99 10.45
N ALA A 160 -6.50 6.24 11.14
CA ALA A 160 -5.40 6.84 11.88
C ALA A 160 -4.37 7.51 10.95
N LEU A 161 -4.11 8.79 11.21
CA LEU A 161 -3.18 9.65 10.49
C LEU A 161 -2.18 10.29 11.45
N SER A 162 -0.89 10.30 11.11
CA SER A 162 0.16 10.82 12.00
C SER A 162 0.04 12.31 12.30
N ASN A 163 -0.57 13.08 11.41
CA ASN A 163 -0.75 14.52 11.54
C ASN A 163 -2.06 14.92 12.25
N ASP A 164 -2.89 13.95 12.66
CA ASP A 164 -4.12 14.22 13.42
C ASP A 164 -4.29 13.24 14.61
N PRO A 165 -3.81 13.60 15.81
CA PRO A 165 -3.94 12.76 17.01
C PRO A 165 -5.37 12.41 17.41
N ARG A 166 -6.37 13.17 16.93
CA ARG A 166 -7.79 12.86 17.17
C ARG A 166 -8.23 11.56 16.49
N THR A 167 -7.47 11.11 15.49
CA THR A 167 -7.73 9.86 14.76
C THR A 167 -7.13 8.64 15.45
N TRP A 168 -6.29 8.82 16.48
CA TRP A 168 -5.58 7.73 17.14
C TRP A 168 -6.48 7.02 18.15
N PRO A 169 -6.43 5.68 18.24
CA PRO A 169 -7.13 4.96 19.30
C PRO A 169 -6.53 5.34 20.67
N ALA A 170 -7.26 5.04 21.75
CA ALA A 170 -6.75 5.24 23.11
C ALA A 170 -5.47 4.42 23.37
N TYR A 171 -5.38 3.24 22.76
CA TYR A 171 -4.21 2.37 22.77
C TYR A 171 -4.16 1.61 21.44
N TRP A 172 -2.97 1.24 21.00
CA TRP A 172 -2.72 0.42 19.81
C TRP A 172 -2.78 -1.06 20.19
N PRO A 173 -3.71 -1.85 19.60
CA PRO A 173 -3.88 -3.26 19.98
C PRO A 173 -2.61 -4.11 19.79
N ASP A 174 -1.83 -3.81 18.74
CA ASP A 174 -0.55 -4.44 18.40
C ASP A 174 0.63 -3.93 19.25
N ARG A 175 0.38 -3.17 20.33
CA ARG A 175 1.43 -2.66 21.22
C ARG A 175 1.16 -2.94 22.69
N LEU A 176 0.11 -3.71 23.01
CA LEU A 176 -0.33 -3.98 24.38
C LEU A 176 0.69 -4.78 25.22
N ASP A 177 1.62 -5.47 24.57
CA ASP A 177 2.69 -6.25 25.18
C ASP A 177 4.00 -5.46 25.37
N ASP A 178 4.04 -4.18 24.97
CA ASP A 178 5.18 -3.31 25.22
C ASP A 178 5.45 -3.21 26.73
N GLY A 179 6.68 -3.55 27.13
CA GLY A 179 7.02 -3.70 28.56
C GLY A 179 7.11 -2.39 29.33
N ASP A 180 7.36 -1.27 28.64
CA ASP A 180 7.55 0.04 29.27
C ASP A 180 6.31 0.93 29.16
N ASP A 181 5.55 0.82 28.07
CA ASP A 181 4.34 1.61 27.83
C ASP A 181 3.32 0.81 26.98
N PRO A 182 2.58 -0.12 27.62
CA PRO A 182 1.58 -0.95 26.99
C PRO A 182 0.57 -0.15 26.16
N GLY A 183 0.42 -0.52 24.90
CA GLY A 183 -0.53 0.09 23.99
C GLY A 183 -0.10 1.44 23.44
N TRP A 184 1.08 1.95 23.79
CA TRP A 184 1.63 3.21 23.27
C TRP A 184 0.60 4.37 23.35
N GLU A 185 -0.03 4.53 24.51
CA GLU A 185 -1.09 5.51 24.71
C GLU A 185 -0.61 6.93 24.36
N GLY A 186 -1.43 7.67 23.61
CA GLY A 186 -1.12 9.04 23.19
C GLY A 186 0.09 9.19 22.26
N SER A 187 0.65 8.09 21.75
CA SER A 187 1.80 8.09 20.84
C SER A 187 1.40 7.59 19.45
N TRP A 188 2.09 8.03 18.40
CA TRP A 188 1.89 7.49 17.06
C TRP A 188 2.47 6.06 16.95
N ASN A 189 1.73 5.12 16.37
CA ASN A 189 2.27 3.81 15.99
C ASN A 189 3.12 3.94 14.73
N GLY A 190 4.33 4.49 14.90
CA GLY A 190 5.27 4.72 13.82
C GLY A 190 6.01 3.46 13.39
N TYR A 191 6.44 3.44 12.13
CA TYR A 191 7.13 2.28 11.53
C TYR A 191 8.45 1.90 12.23
N PHE A 192 9.12 2.88 12.84
CA PHE A 192 10.39 2.70 13.55
C PHE A 192 10.28 3.07 15.04
N GLY A 193 9.14 2.78 15.67
CA GLY A 193 8.86 3.17 17.06
C GLY A 193 7.87 4.31 17.17
N LYS A 194 7.79 4.95 18.34
CA LYS A 194 6.91 6.11 18.64
C LYS A 194 7.38 7.41 17.98
N GLN A 195 7.71 7.34 16.70
CA GLN A 195 8.17 8.48 15.91
C GLN A 195 7.46 8.53 14.57
N VAL A 196 7.13 9.74 14.16
CA VAL A 196 6.67 10.05 12.82
C VAL A 196 7.92 10.27 11.96
N VAL A 197 8.04 9.52 10.86
CA VAL A 197 9.19 9.51 9.94
C VAL A 197 8.88 10.10 8.57
N ALA A 198 7.61 10.30 8.23
CA ALA A 198 7.15 11.06 7.07
C ALA A 198 6.25 12.24 7.47
N ASP A 199 6.16 13.28 6.62
CA ASP A 199 5.32 14.45 6.90
C ASP A 199 3.83 14.09 7.04
N GLN A 200 3.40 13.00 6.39
CA GLN A 200 2.13 12.35 6.64
C GLN A 200 2.26 10.84 6.54
N GLU A 201 1.71 10.15 7.54
CA GLU A 201 1.61 8.69 7.59
C GLU A 201 0.17 8.28 7.83
N SER A 202 -0.21 7.13 7.29
CA SER A 202 -1.42 6.42 7.67
C SER A 202 -1.07 5.06 8.23
N TYR A 203 -1.86 4.59 9.19
CA TYR A 203 -1.73 3.25 9.75
C TYR A 203 -3.11 2.60 9.87
N MET A 204 -3.20 1.37 9.38
CA MET A 204 -4.43 0.57 9.47
C MET A 204 -4.07 -0.90 9.47
N VAL A 205 -4.95 -1.70 10.07
CA VAL A 205 -4.88 -3.15 10.05
C VAL A 205 -6.22 -3.66 9.56
N LEU A 206 -6.19 -4.61 8.64
CA LEU A 206 -7.35 -5.26 8.05
C LEU A 206 -7.16 -6.77 8.07
N ASP A 207 -8.26 -7.51 8.00
CA ASP A 207 -8.26 -8.95 7.92
C ASP A 207 -9.42 -9.49 7.09
N ASP A 208 -9.38 -10.77 6.77
CA ASP A 208 -10.35 -11.47 5.94
C ASP A 208 -11.33 -12.33 6.76
N ASP A 209 -11.80 -11.85 7.93
CA ASP A 209 -12.62 -12.67 8.83
C ASP A 209 -13.82 -13.35 8.18
N TYR A 210 -14.30 -12.77 7.08
CA TYR A 210 -15.57 -13.09 6.48
C TYR A 210 -15.43 -13.50 5.01
N TYR A 211 -15.31 -14.81 4.78
CA TYR A 211 -15.44 -15.44 3.47
C TYR A 211 -16.10 -16.81 3.62
N ASP A 212 -17.41 -16.88 3.37
CA ASP A 212 -18.24 -18.06 3.66
C ASP A 212 -18.81 -18.76 2.43
N ALA A 213 -18.25 -18.48 1.24
CA ALA A 213 -18.61 -19.18 0.00
C ALA A 213 -18.30 -20.69 0.02
N TRP A 214 -17.39 -21.11 0.89
CA TRP A 214 -16.93 -22.51 0.99
C TRP A 214 -16.87 -22.97 2.44
N ASP A 215 -17.07 -24.27 2.66
CA ASP A 215 -16.86 -24.88 3.97
C ASP A 215 -15.36 -25.09 4.23
N PHE A 216 -14.70 -23.97 4.48
CA PHE A 216 -13.29 -23.85 4.82
C PHE A 216 -13.15 -23.03 6.11
N TYR A 217 -12.25 -23.46 6.99
CA TYR A 217 -11.92 -22.81 8.26
C TYR A 217 -10.39 -22.79 8.38
N PRO A 218 -9.74 -21.62 8.29
CA PRO A 218 -8.28 -21.53 8.25
C PRO A 218 -7.62 -21.81 9.61
N ASP A 219 -8.36 -21.68 10.72
CA ASP A 219 -7.83 -21.88 12.06
C ASP A 219 -8.48 -23.07 12.77
N SER A 220 -7.68 -24.12 13.02
CA SER A 220 -8.09 -25.31 13.76
C SER A 220 -8.33 -25.05 15.25
N ARG A 221 -7.82 -23.93 15.79
CA ARG A 221 -8.05 -23.48 17.16
C ARG A 221 -9.37 -22.71 17.30
N ASP A 222 -9.91 -22.21 16.18
CA ASP A 222 -11.14 -21.41 16.15
C ASP A 222 -11.94 -21.61 14.86
N THR A 223 -12.97 -22.46 14.95
CA THR A 223 -13.86 -22.78 13.84
C THR A 223 -14.88 -21.68 13.51
N THR A 224 -14.82 -20.52 14.17
CA THR A 224 -15.64 -19.34 13.79
C THR A 224 -14.93 -18.47 12.76
N ARG A 225 -13.60 -18.59 12.61
CA ARG A 225 -12.84 -17.82 11.64
C ARG A 225 -13.11 -18.32 10.22
N ARG A 226 -13.34 -17.40 9.29
CA ARG A 226 -13.43 -17.67 7.84
C ARG A 226 -12.30 -16.94 7.09
N GLY A 227 -12.37 -16.93 5.75
CA GLY A 227 -11.29 -16.41 4.91
C GLY A 227 -10.09 -17.33 4.87
N LEU A 228 -8.94 -16.74 4.59
CA LEU A 228 -7.61 -17.34 4.69
C LEU A 228 -6.95 -17.08 6.06
N GLY A 229 -7.59 -16.33 6.96
CA GLY A 229 -7.04 -16.05 8.29
C GLY A 229 -5.79 -15.17 8.24
N LEU A 230 -5.80 -14.22 7.28
CA LEU A 230 -4.70 -13.31 7.04
C LEU A 230 -4.96 -11.97 7.72
N ARG A 231 -3.92 -11.41 8.31
CA ARG A 231 -3.83 -10.01 8.75
C ARG A 231 -3.00 -9.24 7.74
N ILE A 232 -3.47 -8.07 7.33
CA ILE A 232 -2.66 -7.12 6.56
C ILE A 232 -2.49 -5.85 7.39
N GLU A 233 -1.23 -5.54 7.69
CA GLU A 233 -0.84 -4.22 8.18
C GLU A 233 -0.52 -3.31 6.99
N VAL A 234 -1.18 -2.15 6.93
CA VAL A 234 -1.03 -1.20 5.83
C VAL A 234 -0.54 0.14 6.34
N ARG A 235 0.49 0.65 5.68
CA ARG A 235 1.09 1.96 5.97
C ARG A 235 1.25 2.79 4.70
N GLY A 236 0.75 4.01 4.73
CA GLY A 236 1.05 5.03 3.72
C GLY A 236 2.08 6.02 4.25
N PHE A 237 3.04 6.42 3.41
CA PHE A 237 4.05 7.43 3.74
C PHE A 237 4.14 8.47 2.63
N GLN A 238 4.09 9.73 3.02
CA GLN A 238 4.28 10.85 2.11
C GLN A 238 5.18 11.91 2.75
N TRP A 239 6.28 12.22 2.07
CA TRP A 239 7.22 13.27 2.47
C TRP A 239 6.99 14.53 1.66
N ALA A 240 7.00 15.70 2.30
CA ALA A 240 6.99 17.03 1.72
C ALA A 240 8.39 17.44 1.18
N ASN A 241 9.17 16.48 0.70
CA ASN A 241 10.49 16.71 0.10
C ASN A 241 10.36 16.84 -1.43
N PRO A 242 10.97 17.84 -2.08
CA PRO A 242 10.97 17.97 -3.54
C PRO A 242 11.47 16.72 -4.29
N GLN A 243 12.33 15.90 -3.69
CA GLN A 243 12.83 14.66 -4.28
C GLN A 243 11.80 13.53 -4.28
N ALA A 244 10.81 13.58 -3.38
CA ALA A 244 9.72 12.61 -3.25
C ALA A 244 8.38 13.18 -3.75
N ARG A 245 8.39 14.34 -4.43
CA ARG A 245 7.17 15.10 -4.76
C ARG A 245 6.10 14.30 -5.49
N ASN A 246 6.52 13.39 -6.39
CA ASN A 246 5.64 12.60 -7.23
C ASN A 246 5.61 11.13 -6.81
N VAL A 247 5.75 10.84 -5.50
CA VAL A 247 5.67 9.48 -4.98
C VAL A 247 4.91 9.47 -3.65
N ILE A 248 4.02 8.48 -3.50
CA ILE A 248 3.45 8.07 -2.22
C ILE A 248 3.86 6.60 -2.04
N PHE A 249 4.36 6.26 -0.85
CA PHE A 249 4.77 4.89 -0.56
C PHE A 249 3.67 4.17 0.21
N TRP A 250 3.29 2.99 -0.26
CA TRP A 250 2.36 2.10 0.42
C TRP A 250 3.06 0.79 0.75
N HIS A 251 3.01 0.40 2.01
CA HIS A 251 3.59 -0.84 2.52
C HIS A 251 2.48 -1.73 3.05
N TYR A 252 2.41 -2.94 2.52
CA TYR A 252 1.46 -3.99 2.91
C TYR A 252 2.25 -5.15 3.51
N ASP A 253 2.07 -5.42 4.80
CA ASP A 253 2.67 -6.55 5.50
C ASP A 253 1.59 -7.60 5.78
N ILE A 254 1.68 -8.74 5.08
CA ILE A 254 0.69 -9.81 5.11
C ILE A 254 1.20 -10.92 6.04
N THR A 255 0.43 -11.21 7.09
CA THR A 255 0.75 -12.22 8.09
C THR A 255 -0.34 -13.27 8.13
N ASN A 256 0.03 -14.55 8.13
CA ASN A 256 -0.90 -15.64 8.40
C ASN A 256 -1.05 -15.80 9.92
N GLU A 257 -2.24 -15.53 10.45
CA GLU A 257 -2.55 -15.69 11.87
C GLU A 257 -3.27 -17.01 12.18
N SER A 258 -3.55 -17.80 11.14
CA SER A 258 -4.26 -19.07 11.22
C SER A 258 -3.32 -20.26 11.43
N THR A 259 -3.87 -21.48 11.45
CA THR A 259 -3.08 -22.71 11.50
C THR A 259 -2.91 -23.39 10.16
N THR A 260 -3.62 -22.94 9.12
CA THR A 260 -3.47 -23.50 7.76
C THR A 260 -2.15 -23.02 7.18
N ASP A 261 -1.37 -23.96 6.64
CA ASP A 261 -0.18 -23.65 5.87
C ASP A 261 -0.55 -23.39 4.41
N TYR A 262 -0.12 -22.24 3.88
CA TYR A 262 -0.32 -21.82 2.50
C TYR A 262 0.96 -21.87 1.66
N ASN A 263 2.08 -22.32 2.23
CA ASN A 263 3.36 -22.41 1.53
C ASN A 263 3.19 -23.16 0.19
N ASP A 264 3.81 -22.61 -0.85
CA ASP A 264 3.76 -23.08 -2.24
C ASP A 264 2.38 -23.06 -2.93
N ASN A 265 1.32 -22.62 -2.23
CA ASN A 265 -0.06 -22.56 -2.72
C ASN A 265 -0.68 -21.16 -2.62
N ILE A 266 0.15 -20.13 -2.52
CA ILE A 266 -0.27 -18.75 -2.33
C ILE A 266 0.42 -17.81 -3.31
N VAL A 267 -0.33 -16.85 -3.83
CA VAL A 267 0.16 -15.76 -4.65
C VAL A 267 -0.43 -14.47 -4.11
N PHE A 268 0.41 -13.45 -3.95
CA PHE A 268 -0.04 -12.10 -3.65
C PHE A 268 0.47 -11.12 -4.69
N GLY A 269 -0.25 -10.03 -4.89
CA GLY A 269 0.10 -8.97 -5.82
C GLY A 269 -0.72 -7.72 -5.57
N LEU A 270 -0.59 -6.75 -6.47
CA LEU A 270 -1.47 -5.58 -6.50
C LEU A 270 -2.43 -5.73 -7.68
N TYR A 271 -3.69 -5.43 -7.41
CA TYR A 271 -4.68 -5.13 -8.42
C TYR A 271 -4.76 -3.61 -8.57
N MET A 272 -4.76 -3.14 -9.82
CA MET A 272 -4.84 -1.72 -10.15
C MET A 272 -5.88 -1.52 -11.25
N ASP A 273 -6.87 -0.71 -10.91
CA ASP A 273 -7.85 -0.14 -11.82
C ASP A 273 -7.33 1.25 -12.20
N SER A 274 -6.98 1.39 -13.47
CA SER A 274 -6.36 2.61 -14.01
C SER A 274 -7.46 3.50 -14.56
N GLY A 275 -7.35 4.79 -14.28
CA GLY A 275 -8.27 5.82 -14.76
C GLY A 275 -7.45 7.07 -15.05
N VAL A 276 -6.50 6.95 -15.99
CA VAL A 276 -5.61 8.05 -16.38
C VAL A 276 -6.44 9.10 -17.11
N GLY A 277 -6.45 10.33 -16.61
CA GLY A 277 -7.33 11.38 -17.17
C GLY A 277 -8.63 11.56 -16.39
N GLY A 278 -8.95 10.64 -15.47
CA GLY A 278 -10.12 10.66 -14.59
C GLY A 278 -11.26 9.77 -15.10
N SER A 279 -12.50 10.06 -14.68
CA SER A 279 -13.68 9.24 -15.02
C SER A 279 -14.63 9.90 -16.01
N ALA A 280 -14.44 11.20 -16.26
CA ALA A 280 -15.43 12.04 -16.92
C ALA A 280 -15.23 12.06 -18.43
N LEU A 281 -16.25 12.51 -19.17
CA LEU A 281 -16.16 12.62 -20.62
C LEU A 281 -15.12 13.66 -21.04
N SER A 282 -14.21 13.26 -21.93
CA SER A 282 -13.16 14.08 -22.51
C SER A 282 -13.59 14.87 -23.76
N CYS A 283 -12.67 15.68 -24.28
CA CYS A 283 -12.85 16.42 -25.53
C CYS A 283 -12.89 15.55 -26.80
N ASP A 284 -12.37 14.33 -26.75
CA ASP A 284 -12.40 13.39 -27.87
C ASP A 284 -13.67 12.52 -27.90
N GLY A 285 -14.55 12.71 -26.91
CA GLY A 285 -15.82 12.02 -26.76
C GLY A 285 -15.72 10.63 -26.13
N ILE A 286 -14.60 10.30 -25.48
CA ILE A 286 -14.38 9.07 -24.73
C ILE A 286 -14.44 9.39 -23.23
N TYR A 287 -14.96 8.45 -22.43
CA TYR A 287 -14.84 8.52 -20.97
C TYR A 287 -13.46 8.00 -20.60
N GLU A 288 -12.70 8.80 -19.88
CA GLU A 288 -11.24 8.62 -19.67
C GLU A 288 -10.83 7.25 -19.10
N SER A 289 -11.67 6.59 -18.28
CA SER A 289 -11.39 5.23 -17.81
C SER A 289 -11.51 4.12 -18.90
N ASP A 290 -11.92 4.44 -20.15
CA ASP A 290 -12.27 3.44 -21.18
C ASP A 290 -11.18 3.17 -22.24
N ASP A 291 -10.12 3.99 -22.34
CA ASP A 291 -9.05 3.87 -23.35
C ASP A 291 -7.62 3.83 -22.80
N ASP A 292 -7.51 3.51 -21.52
CA ASP A 292 -6.25 3.29 -20.84
C ASP A 292 -5.49 2.04 -21.30
N ASN A 293 -4.17 2.18 -21.37
CA ASN A 293 -3.24 1.07 -21.60
C ASN A 293 -2.32 0.88 -20.41
N ALA A 294 -1.83 -0.35 -20.25
CA ALA A 294 -0.88 -0.72 -19.22
C ALA A 294 0.25 -1.56 -19.79
N PHE A 295 1.45 -1.39 -19.22
CA PHE A 295 2.60 -2.23 -19.52
C PHE A 295 3.37 -2.57 -18.26
N PHE A 296 3.75 -3.84 -18.13
CA PHE A 296 4.60 -4.32 -17.06
C PHE A 296 6.04 -4.40 -17.52
N GLN A 297 6.86 -3.48 -17.02
CA GLN A 297 8.29 -3.48 -17.24
C GLN A 297 9.01 -4.19 -16.11
N ARG A 298 9.54 -5.36 -16.45
CA ARG A 298 10.31 -6.17 -15.51
C ARG A 298 11.70 -5.62 -15.22
N GLU A 299 12.41 -5.21 -16.27
CA GLU A 299 13.82 -4.83 -16.21
C GLU A 299 14.05 -3.48 -16.93
N PHE A 300 14.94 -2.66 -16.38
CA PHE A 300 15.45 -1.44 -17.02
C PHE A 300 16.94 -1.29 -16.72
N ASP A 301 17.76 -1.05 -17.75
CA ASP A 301 19.21 -0.89 -17.64
C ASP A 301 19.91 -1.99 -16.80
N GLY A 302 19.50 -3.26 -16.95
CA GLY A 302 20.07 -4.37 -16.21
C GLY A 302 19.55 -4.54 -14.78
N GLN A 303 18.56 -3.75 -14.36
CA GLN A 303 17.97 -3.78 -13.01
C GLN A 303 16.53 -4.29 -13.05
N ASN A 304 16.20 -5.24 -12.19
CA ASN A 304 14.81 -5.64 -11.94
C ASN A 304 14.09 -4.49 -11.24
N ILE A 305 13.13 -3.87 -11.94
CA ILE A 305 12.33 -2.77 -11.41
C ILE A 305 10.88 -3.17 -11.14
N ASN A 306 10.31 -4.19 -11.80
CA ASN A 306 8.92 -4.63 -11.60
C ASN A 306 7.92 -3.45 -11.54
N LEU A 307 7.98 -2.59 -12.56
CA LEU A 307 7.20 -1.37 -12.68
C LEU A 307 6.02 -1.60 -13.62
N VAL A 308 4.82 -1.29 -13.17
CA VAL A 308 3.65 -1.14 -14.06
C VAL A 308 3.52 0.34 -14.36
N TYR A 309 3.39 0.69 -15.63
CA TYR A 309 3.01 2.05 -16.03
C TYR A 309 1.76 2.02 -16.88
N THR A 310 0.94 3.04 -16.71
CA THR A 310 -0.34 3.22 -17.39
C THR A 310 -0.44 4.60 -18.00
N TRP A 311 -1.09 4.65 -19.14
CA TRP A 311 -1.25 5.87 -19.91
C TRP A 311 -2.52 5.81 -20.75
N ASP A 312 -3.09 6.98 -20.97
CA ASP A 312 -4.14 7.17 -21.94
C ASP A 312 -3.52 7.34 -23.35
N ASN A 313 -4.06 6.60 -24.32
CA ASN A 313 -3.63 6.61 -25.72
C ASN A 313 -4.58 7.42 -26.63
N GLY A 314 -5.77 7.78 -26.15
CA GLY A 314 -6.77 8.67 -26.76
C GLY A 314 -7.11 8.41 -28.22
N ARG A 315 -7.97 9.26 -28.80
CA ARG A 315 -8.11 9.31 -30.27
C ARG A 315 -6.92 10.00 -30.94
N GLY A 316 -6.15 9.21 -31.68
CA GLY A 316 -5.06 9.72 -32.53
C GLY A 316 -3.67 9.58 -31.91
N GLY A 317 -3.54 8.83 -30.80
CA GLY A 317 -2.26 8.58 -30.13
C GLY A 317 -1.86 9.67 -29.14
N GLU A 318 -2.78 10.55 -28.76
CA GLU A 318 -2.59 11.57 -27.73
C GLU A 318 -3.64 11.34 -26.64
N GLY A 319 -3.19 11.09 -25.40
CA GLY A 319 -4.09 11.03 -24.26
C GLY A 319 -4.69 12.39 -23.91
N HIS A 320 -5.95 12.36 -23.50
CA HIS A 320 -6.72 13.50 -23.03
C HIS A 320 -7.12 13.28 -21.57
N GLY A 321 -7.72 14.28 -20.95
CA GLY A 321 -7.99 14.22 -19.51
C GLY A 321 -8.93 15.34 -19.12
N ARG A 322 -9.75 15.11 -18.11
CA ARG A 322 -10.55 16.18 -17.50
C ARG A 322 -9.89 16.66 -16.23
N ASP A 323 -9.61 17.96 -16.20
CA ASP A 323 -9.04 18.65 -15.05
C ASP A 323 -9.78 19.98 -14.79
N LEU A 324 -9.30 20.76 -13.82
CA LEU A 324 -9.91 22.05 -13.48
C LEU A 324 -9.71 23.13 -14.56
N SER A 325 -8.80 22.91 -15.51
CA SER A 325 -8.55 23.83 -16.63
C SER A 325 -9.47 23.56 -17.83
N GLY A 326 -9.99 22.34 -17.97
CA GLY A 326 -10.94 21.98 -19.02
C GLY A 326 -11.09 20.48 -19.25
N THR A 327 -11.64 20.13 -20.41
CA THR A 327 -11.92 18.74 -20.83
C THR A 327 -10.85 18.16 -21.77
N ALA A 328 -9.71 18.83 -21.90
CA ALA A 328 -8.65 18.50 -22.86
C ALA A 328 -7.25 18.62 -22.22
N GLY A 329 -7.17 18.33 -20.92
CA GLY A 329 -5.89 18.26 -20.20
C GLY A 329 -5.04 17.15 -20.80
N ARG A 330 -3.70 17.27 -20.68
CA ARG A 330 -2.78 16.23 -21.13
C ARG A 330 -2.34 15.43 -19.90
N PRO A 331 -2.87 14.21 -19.67
CA PRO A 331 -2.43 13.40 -18.55
C PRO A 331 -0.98 12.97 -18.76
N ALA A 332 -0.26 12.81 -17.66
CA ALA A 332 1.02 12.14 -17.68
C ALA A 332 0.85 10.61 -17.62
N THR A 333 1.95 9.88 -17.81
CA THR A 333 1.99 8.45 -17.46
C THR A 333 1.97 8.29 -15.94
N TRP A 334 1.10 7.42 -15.44
CA TRP A 334 1.11 6.99 -14.04
C TRP A 334 1.91 5.69 -13.91
N ALA A 335 2.61 5.50 -12.79
CA ALA A 335 3.41 4.30 -12.58
C ALA A 335 3.31 3.79 -11.15
N THR A 336 3.08 2.49 -11.02
CA THR A 336 3.03 1.75 -9.77
C THR A 336 4.22 0.81 -9.71
N LEU A 337 5.10 1.08 -8.75
CA LEU A 337 6.27 0.27 -8.47
C LEU A 337 5.90 -0.75 -7.39
N THR A 338 6.11 -2.04 -7.69
CA THR A 338 5.93 -3.10 -6.70
C THR A 338 7.27 -3.64 -6.25
N TRP A 339 7.51 -3.61 -4.95
CA TRP A 339 8.64 -4.29 -4.34
C TRP A 339 8.13 -5.40 -3.46
N LYS A 340 8.42 -6.65 -3.84
CA LYS A 340 8.20 -7.80 -2.98
C LYS A 340 9.45 -8.00 -2.15
N ARG A 341 9.28 -8.22 -0.85
CA ARG A 341 10.37 -8.61 0.02
C ARG A 341 10.27 -10.12 0.23
N ARG A 342 11.19 -10.89 -0.37
CA ARG A 342 11.48 -12.30 -0.11
C ARG A 342 10.34 -13.27 -0.46
N GLY A 343 10.65 -14.49 -0.90
CA GLY A 343 9.68 -15.57 -1.09
C GLY A 343 9.71 -16.62 0.01
N ASN A 344 9.59 -17.90 -0.35
CA ASN A 344 9.50 -19.01 0.57
C ASN A 344 10.87 -19.33 1.24
N PRO A 345 11.03 -19.10 2.56
CA PRO A 345 12.29 -19.30 3.28
C PRO A 345 12.72 -20.77 3.47
N THR A 346 11.95 -21.72 2.94
CA THR A 346 12.15 -23.14 3.13
C THR A 346 12.48 -23.90 1.84
N ASN A 347 12.26 -23.29 0.66
CA ASN A 347 12.45 -23.99 -0.62
C ASN A 347 13.88 -23.86 -1.19
N ALA A 348 14.74 -23.03 -0.57
CA ALA A 348 16.10 -22.72 -1.02
C ALA A 348 16.20 -22.17 -2.46
N LEU A 349 15.12 -21.55 -2.94
CA LEU A 349 15.07 -20.82 -4.19
C LEU A 349 15.23 -19.33 -3.93
N ASP A 350 15.69 -18.61 -4.95
CA ASP A 350 15.72 -17.15 -4.98
C ASP A 350 14.41 -16.69 -5.63
N ASP A 351 13.33 -16.67 -4.85
CA ASP A 351 11.97 -16.46 -5.33
C ASP A 351 11.73 -14.98 -5.70
N ASP A 352 12.41 -14.05 -5.03
CA ASP A 352 12.39 -12.61 -5.37
C ASP A 352 13.48 -12.15 -6.34
N ARG A 353 14.40 -13.07 -6.71
CA ARG A 353 15.47 -12.86 -7.70
C ARG A 353 16.42 -11.73 -7.32
N ASP A 354 16.65 -11.53 -6.01
CA ASP A 354 17.61 -10.56 -5.49
C ASP A 354 19.06 -11.11 -5.45
N GLY A 355 19.24 -12.36 -5.85
CA GLY A 355 20.51 -13.07 -5.87
C GLY A 355 20.82 -13.82 -4.56
N MET A 356 19.89 -13.85 -3.60
CA MET A 356 20.01 -14.58 -2.34
C MET A 356 18.96 -15.69 -2.23
N THR A 357 19.41 -16.94 -2.13
CA THR A 357 18.52 -18.10 -1.90
C THR A 357 18.16 -18.30 -0.43
N ASP A 358 18.73 -17.50 0.49
CA ASP A 358 18.36 -17.50 1.90
C ASP A 358 17.35 -16.39 2.18
N GLU A 359 16.08 -16.76 2.14
CA GLU A 359 14.97 -15.84 2.34
C GLU A 359 14.58 -15.69 3.82
N ARG A 360 15.33 -16.30 4.75
CA ARG A 360 15.10 -16.17 6.20
C ARG A 360 15.39 -14.76 6.71
N ALA A 361 14.62 -14.33 7.71
CA ALA A 361 14.72 -12.99 8.29
C ALA A 361 16.09 -12.70 8.93
N THR A 362 16.99 -12.10 8.16
CA THR A 362 18.14 -11.32 8.66
C THR A 362 18.04 -9.89 8.11
N PRO A 363 18.46 -8.86 8.87
CA PRO A 363 18.26 -7.47 8.47
C PRO A 363 19.15 -7.14 7.27
N ALA A 364 18.58 -7.11 6.07
CA ALA A 364 19.29 -6.67 4.88
C ALA A 364 19.48 -5.14 4.92
N ARG A 365 20.71 -4.71 4.63
CA ARG A 365 21.07 -3.30 4.43
C ARG A 365 20.35 -2.77 3.19
N VAL A 366 19.44 -1.83 3.37
CA VAL A 366 18.85 -1.05 2.27
C VAL A 366 19.94 -0.19 1.62
N ARG A 367 20.21 -0.40 0.33
CA ARG A 367 21.06 0.47 -0.49
C ARG A 367 20.14 1.28 -1.41
N TRP A 368 20.00 2.57 -1.12
CA TRP A 368 19.31 3.50 -2.00
C TRP A 368 20.18 3.83 -3.22
N SER A 369 19.76 3.46 -4.42
CA SER A 369 20.35 3.97 -5.67
C SER A 369 19.47 5.07 -6.27
N ARG A 370 20.10 6.18 -6.67
CA ARG A 370 19.46 7.27 -7.42
C ARG A 370 19.08 6.76 -8.82
N ALA A 371 17.79 6.62 -9.11
CA ALA A 371 17.31 6.60 -10.49
C ALA A 371 17.11 8.05 -10.97
N ARG A 372 17.78 8.44 -12.07
CA ARG A 372 17.41 9.65 -12.84
C ARG A 372 16.45 9.19 -13.93
N MET A 373 15.25 9.76 -13.96
CA MET A 373 14.37 9.60 -15.13
C MET A 373 15.04 10.23 -16.37
N PRO A 374 14.99 9.57 -17.55
CA PRO A 374 15.39 10.19 -18.81
C PRO A 374 14.38 11.27 -19.23
N SER A 375 14.88 12.38 -19.76
CA SER A 375 14.09 13.32 -20.55
C SER A 375 13.82 12.73 -21.93
N TRP A 376 12.57 12.70 -22.38
CA TRP A 376 12.23 12.32 -23.75
C TRP A 376 12.47 13.48 -24.74
N PRO A 377 12.90 13.20 -25.99
CA PRO A 377 12.95 14.20 -27.05
C PRO A 377 11.53 14.51 -27.52
N GLY A 378 11.26 15.79 -27.81
CA GLY A 378 9.93 16.29 -28.17
C GLY A 378 9.56 16.18 -29.63
#